data_AF-A0A8T2J0D6-F1
#
_entry.id   AF-A0A8T2J0D6-F1
#
_cell.length_a   1.000
_cell.length_b   1.000
_cell.length_c   1.000
_cell.angle_alpha   90.00
_cell.angle_beta   90.00
_cell.angle_gamma   90.00
#
_symmetry.space_group_name_H-M   'P 1'
#
loop_
_entity.id
_entity.type
_entity.pdbx_description
1 polymer ?
#
loop_
_entity_poly.entity_id
_entity_poly.type
_entity_poly.pdbx_seq_one_letter_code
_entity_poly.pdbx_strand_id
1 'polypeptide(L)' 'MESIHDNKREDRRWKIFCCKGEVKVDSNCRWSGYVNDFDQYLRWDAPSDYYMVGLSSYHDNKREDRRWNYYSCKKEY' A
#
# COMPACT_ATOMS: atom_id res chain seq x y z
N MET A 1 0.36 2.09 -6.03
CA MET A 1 -0.04 0.65 -6.14
C MET A 1 -1.42 0.58 -6.75
N GLU A 2 -1.70 -0.40 -7.61
CA GLU A 2 -3.01 -0.62 -8.23
C GLU A 2 -3.45 -2.07 -8.01
N SER A 3 -4.75 -2.29 -7.77
CA SER A 3 -5.35 -3.63 -7.66
C SER A 3 -6.65 -3.74 -8.47
N ILE A 4 -6.89 -4.90 -9.07
CA ILE A 4 -8.14 -5.25 -9.77
C ILE A 4 -8.69 -6.56 -9.17
N HIS A 5 -10.00 -6.65 -9.01
CA HIS A 5 -10.71 -7.81 -8.46
C HIS A 5 -11.39 -8.62 -9.58
N ASP A 6 -11.29 -9.95 -9.57
CA ASP A 6 -11.98 -10.86 -10.50
C ASP A 6 -12.68 -11.97 -9.71
N ASN A 7 -14.01 -12.01 -9.76
CA ASN A 7 -14.85 -12.92 -8.97
C ASN A 7 -14.75 -14.41 -9.37
N LYS A 8 -13.93 -14.79 -10.38
CA LYS A 8 -13.69 -16.21 -10.73
C LYS A 8 -12.43 -16.82 -10.12
N ARG A 9 -11.53 -16.01 -9.56
CA ARG A 9 -10.35 -16.44 -8.81
C ARG A 9 -10.20 -15.47 -7.64
N GLU A 10 -10.52 -15.90 -6.44
CA GLU A 10 -10.53 -15.14 -5.17
C GLU A 10 -9.14 -14.64 -4.73
N ASP A 11 -8.32 -14.16 -5.67
CA ASP A 11 -6.99 -13.65 -5.36
C ASP A 11 -6.71 -12.35 -6.10
N ARG A 12 -6.45 -11.31 -5.31
CA ARG A 12 -6.10 -9.98 -5.80
C ARG A 12 -4.66 -9.95 -6.29
N ARG A 13 -4.47 -9.50 -7.52
CA ARG A 13 -3.13 -9.26 -8.09
C ARG A 13 -2.64 -7.87 -7.66
N TRP A 14 -1.46 -7.84 -7.07
CA TRP A 14 -0.83 -6.61 -6.58
C TRP A 14 0.28 -6.17 -7.51
N LYS A 15 0.25 -4.91 -7.97
CA LYS A 15 1.39 -4.27 -8.63
C LYS A 15 2.03 -3.27 -7.68
N ILE A 16 3.21 -3.64 -7.17
CA ILE A 16 4.03 -2.78 -6.32
C ILE A 16 5.19 -2.27 -7.18
N PHE A 17 5.23 -0.96 -7.39
CA PHE A 17 6.39 -0.32 -8.00
C PHE A 17 7.39 -0.02 -6.88
N CYS A 18 8.59 -0.56 -6.99
CA CYS A 18 9.68 -0.31 -6.08
C CYS A 18 10.91 0.13 -6.88
N CYS A 19 11.66 1.10 -6.36
CA CYS A 19 12.93 1.53 -6.92
C CYS A 19 14.04 0.87 -6.10
N LYS A 20 14.95 0.11 -6.73
CA LYS A 20 16.14 -0.42 -6.05
C LYS A 20 17.07 0.75 -5.73
N GLY A 21 17.32 1.01 -4.45
CA GLY A 21 18.28 1.99 -3.97
C GLY A 21 18.16 2.25 -2.48
N GLU A 22 19.26 2.64 -1.83
CA GLU A 22 19.22 3.21 -0.49
C GLU A 22 18.70 4.65 -0.61
N VAL A 23 17.46 4.87 -0.16
CA VAL A 23 16.88 6.22 -0.09
C VAL A 23 17.07 6.75 1.32
N LYS A 24 17.73 7.91 1.45
CA LYS A 24 17.79 8.62 2.72
C LYS A 24 16.39 9.14 3.06
N VAL A 25 15.94 8.79 4.25
CA VAL A 25 14.64 9.17 4.79
C VAL A 25 14.82 9.73 6.18
N ASP A 26 14.08 10.79 6.47
CA ASP A 26 13.95 11.33 7.81
C ASP A 26 13.18 10.33 8.69
N SER A 27 13.40 10.42 10.00
CA SER A 27 12.60 9.83 11.06
C SER A 27 11.10 10.18 11.02
N ASN A 28 10.70 11.23 10.30
CA ASN A 28 9.30 11.58 10.08
C ASN A 28 8.60 10.55 9.17
N CYS A 29 8.16 9.47 9.81
CA CYS A 29 7.44 8.38 9.18
C CYS A 29 6.04 8.24 9.75
N ARG A 30 5.10 7.84 8.90
CA ARG A 30 3.70 7.66 9.30
C ARG A 30 2.99 6.60 8.48
N TRP A 31 2.04 5.98 9.14
CA TRP A 31 1.03 5.14 8.51
C TRP A 31 -0.05 5.99 7.86
N SER A 32 -0.52 5.58 6.68
CA SER A 32 -1.63 6.22 5.98
C SER A 32 -2.99 5.93 6.64
N GLY A 33 -3.07 4.92 7.51
CA GLY A 33 -4.33 4.26 7.85
C GLY A 33 -4.76 3.32 6.73
N TYR A 34 -5.88 2.61 6.92
CA TYR A 34 -6.42 1.76 5.86
C TYR A 34 -6.98 2.62 4.73
N VAL A 35 -6.39 2.49 3.54
CA VAL A 35 -6.69 3.37 2.40
C VAL A 35 -7.74 2.80 1.44
N ASN A 36 -8.18 1.57 1.69
CA ASN A 36 -9.29 0.95 0.97
C ASN A 36 -10.21 0.19 1.92
N ASP A 37 -11.46 0.05 1.50
CA ASP A 37 -12.38 -0.93 2.04
C ASP A 37 -12.32 -2.25 1.25
N PHE A 38 -12.96 -3.27 1.79
CA PHE A 38 -13.11 -4.54 1.10
C PHE A 38 -13.95 -4.39 -0.16
N ASP A 39 -13.68 -5.23 -1.16
CA ASP A 39 -14.36 -5.29 -2.46
C ASP A 39 -14.28 -3.98 -3.26
N GLN A 40 -13.41 -3.05 -2.84
CA GLN A 40 -13.21 -1.76 -3.47
C GLN A 40 -11.87 -1.66 -4.17
N TYR A 41 -11.82 -0.75 -5.15
CA TYR A 41 -10.61 -0.38 -5.83
C TYR A 41 -9.59 0.24 -4.86
N LEU A 42 -8.31 -0.08 -5.07
CA LEU A 42 -7.20 0.45 -4.30
C LEU A 42 -6.26 1.21 -5.24
N ARG A 43 -6.11 2.49 -4.96
CA ARG A 43 -5.01 3.31 -5.46
C ARG A 43 -4.48 4.15 -4.31
N TRP A 44 -3.19 4.04 -4.10
CA TRP A 44 -2.48 4.89 -3.16
C TRP A 44 -1.10 5.24 -3.71
N ASP A 45 -0.78 6.51 -3.54
CA ASP A 45 0.47 7.16 -3.94
C ASP A 45 1.03 7.85 -2.69
N ALA A 46 2.34 7.71 -2.47
CA ALA A 46 3.01 8.41 -1.38
C ALA A 46 2.95 9.93 -1.62
N PRO A 47 2.82 10.77 -0.57
CA PRO A 47 2.95 12.21 -0.72
C PRO A 47 4.26 12.59 -1.42
N SER A 48 4.27 13.71 -2.15
CA SER A 48 5.41 14.11 -3.00
C SER A 48 6.76 14.17 -2.28
N ASP A 49 6.77 14.50 -0.99
CA ASP A 49 7.98 14.60 -0.16
C ASP A 49 8.22 13.36 0.70
N TYR A 50 7.60 12.24 0.37
CA TYR A 50 7.71 11.00 1.11
C TYR A 50 8.06 9.83 0.17
N TYR A 51 8.80 8.85 0.68
CA TYR A 51 8.96 7.54 0.05
C TYR A 51 8.07 6.51 0.75
N MET A 52 7.49 5.59 -0.04
CA MET A 52 6.86 4.40 0.52
C MET A 52 7.96 3.44 0.98
N VAL A 53 8.02 3.16 2.27
CA VAL A 53 9.07 2.34 2.90
C VAL A 53 8.53 1.05 3.50
N GLY A 54 7.20 0.91 3.59
CA GLY A 54 6.58 -0.28 4.17
C GLY A 54 5.10 -0.40 3.83
N LEU A 55 4.56 -1.58 4.11
CA LEU A 55 3.19 -1.96 3.83
C LEU A 55 2.70 -2.96 4.89
N SER A 56 1.44 -2.82 5.27
CA SER A 56 0.74 -3.72 6.19
C SER A 56 -0.66 -3.99 5.64
N SER A 57 -1.17 -5.19 5.89
CA SER A 57 -2.53 -5.57 5.48
C SER A 57 -3.12 -6.59 6.45
N TYR A 58 -4.44 -6.67 6.45
CA TYR A 58 -5.15 -7.78 7.08
C TYR A 58 -6.20 -8.34 6.11
N HIS A 59 -6.44 -9.63 6.26
CA HIS A 59 -7.38 -10.40 5.45
C HIS A 59 -8.67 -10.67 6.23
N ASP A 60 -9.79 -10.65 5.55
CA ASP A 60 -11.08 -11.12 6.05
C ASP A 60 -11.53 -12.34 5.25
N ASN A 61 -11.65 -13.49 5.91
CA ASN A 61 -12.00 -14.76 5.26
C ASN A 61 -13.48 -14.85 4.84
N LYS A 62 -14.37 -13.97 5.33
CA LYS A 62 -15.76 -13.97 4.84
C LYS A 62 -15.87 -13.27 3.49
N ARG A 63 -14.99 -12.28 3.28
CA ARG A 63 -14.92 -11.50 2.04
C ARG A 63 -13.86 -12.03 1.08
N GLU A 64 -12.95 -12.88 1.59
CA GLU A 64 -11.75 -13.35 0.90
C GLU A 64 -10.93 -12.18 0.35
N ASP A 65 -10.74 -11.18 1.22
CA ASP A 65 -10.27 -9.89 0.79
C ASP A 65 -9.38 -9.14 1.81
N ARG A 66 -8.60 -8.14 1.34
CA ARG A 66 -7.58 -7.44 2.12
C ARG A 66 -7.76 -5.92 2.15
N ARG A 67 -7.53 -5.32 3.32
CA ARG A 67 -7.34 -3.87 3.47
C ARG A 67 -5.88 -3.54 3.65
N TRP A 68 -5.46 -2.42 3.06
CA TRP A 68 -4.06 -2.02 2.97
C TRP A 68 -3.78 -0.73 3.73
N ASN A 69 -2.65 -0.71 4.41
CA ASN A 69 -2.09 0.44 5.08
C ASN A 69 -0.63 0.61 4.66
N TYR A 70 -0.21 1.83 4.35
CA TYR A 70 1.10 2.12 3.81
C TYR A 70 1.93 2.92 4.81
N TYR A 71 3.20 2.55 4.93
CA TYR A 71 4.17 3.26 5.73
C TYR A 71 5.03 4.13 4.83
N SER A 72 5.07 5.43 5.13
CA SER A 72 5.80 6.40 4.35
C SER A 72 6.68 7.26 5.24
N CYS A 73 7.89 7.57 4.79
CA CYS A 73 8.84 8.44 5.48
C CYS A 73 9.19 9.64 4.62
N LYS A 74 9.37 10.80 5.26
CA LYS A 74 9.75 12.03 4.58
C LYS A 74 11.14 11.86 3.96
N LYS A 75 11.33 12.40 2.76
CA LYS A 75 12.63 12.42 2.07
C LYS A 75 13.61 13.26 2.88
N GLU A 76 14.84 12.76 3.02
CA GLU A 76 15.96 13.53 3.52
C GLU A 76 16.74 14.07 2.31
N TYR A 77 17.00 15.39 2.29
CA TYR A 77 17.72 16.08 1.22
C TYR A 77 19.13 16.44 1.67
#